data_AF-A0AA35GIU7-F1
#
_entry.id   AF-A0AA35GIU7-F1
#
_cell.length_a   1.000
_cell.length_b   1.000
_cell.length_c   1.000
_cell.angle_alpha   90.00
_cell.angle_beta   90.00
_cell.angle_gamma   90.00
#
_symmetry.space_group_name_H-M   'P 1'
#
loop_
_entity.id
_entity.type
_entity.pdbx_description
1 polymer ?
#
loop_
_entity_poly.entity_id
_entity_poly.type
_entity_poly.pdbx_seq_one_letter_code
_entity_poly.pdbx_strand_id
1 'polypeptide(L)'
;MTAIYNSPHQFEPLLPSDARQEALLSKAGDLVRAATALAGQRVPPELHVLLRSMNSYYTNRIEGQHTRPHEIEQALRKDFSANQELAAKQRLAVAHIEAEAALEQRYSGEAAVATLYSPQAVQDVHRELFGRLPAQDWEVNQGQTVVPGQWRDKEVSVGQHIAPAAAHVPEFLARWAQRYGSVRRGEAALVAMACAHHRLGWIHPFMDGNGRVMRLHTHLVLHALGLSNGLWSPLRGFARSQERYYLLLAESDHTRRGDLDGRGNLSEQALVAWADYVLDICLDQVAFMQQMLDFDAIKQRIEGALVYEGTVNKSGVRIESLRALHYLFLSGEELGRGEFKSMLGLSDRIATDALGALVKRGFLRSDSPQGKVRLGLPQHALRFLFPKLWPEAEADAVA
;
A
#
# COMPACT_ATOMS: atom_id res chain seq x y z
N MET A 1 26.77 -1.61 -29.36
CA MET A 1 26.30 -0.43 -28.61
C MET A 1 24.79 -0.52 -28.54
N THR A 2 24.22 -0.84 -27.38
CA THR A 2 22.77 -0.75 -27.20
C THR A 2 22.40 0.73 -27.27
N ALA A 3 21.61 1.12 -28.27
CA ALA A 3 21.20 2.51 -28.43
C ALA A 3 20.32 2.91 -27.23
N ILE A 4 20.69 3.99 -26.53
CA ILE A 4 19.89 4.54 -25.44
C ILE A 4 18.59 5.12 -26.05
N TYR A 5 17.45 4.84 -25.43
CA TYR A 5 16.15 5.33 -25.91
C TYR A 5 16.05 6.86 -25.76
N ASN A 6 15.62 7.55 -26.82
CA ASN A 6 15.57 9.02 -26.89
C ASN A 6 14.30 9.54 -27.57
N SER A 7 13.33 8.68 -27.89
CA SER A 7 12.09 9.10 -28.53
C SER A 7 10.89 8.35 -27.96
N PRO A 8 9.78 9.06 -27.62
CA PRO A 8 8.63 8.44 -26.98
C PRO A 8 7.95 7.30 -27.74
N HIS A 9 8.12 7.13 -29.05
CA HIS A 9 7.54 5.96 -29.74
C HIS A 9 8.19 4.63 -29.29
N GLN A 10 9.34 4.68 -28.61
CA GLN A 10 10.14 3.50 -28.27
C GLN A 10 9.61 2.69 -27.08
N PHE A 11 8.71 3.23 -26.26
CA PHE A 11 8.02 2.51 -25.18
C PHE A 11 6.58 2.11 -25.51
N GLU A 12 6.18 2.26 -26.78
CA GLU A 12 4.88 1.80 -27.25
C GLU A 12 4.89 0.28 -27.44
N PRO A 13 3.75 -0.42 -27.23
CA PRO A 13 2.43 0.15 -26.97
C PRO A 13 2.27 0.59 -25.50
N LEU A 14 1.53 1.68 -25.26
CA LEU A 14 1.19 2.12 -23.90
C LEU A 14 -0.05 1.42 -23.35
N LEU A 15 -0.91 0.93 -24.23
CA LEU A 15 -2.08 0.12 -23.90
C LEU A 15 -2.18 -1.00 -24.93
N PRO A 16 -2.67 -2.20 -24.56
CA PRO A 16 -2.96 -3.23 -25.53
C PRO A 16 -3.98 -2.74 -26.56
N SER A 17 -4.03 -3.37 -27.72
CA SER A 17 -5.08 -3.19 -28.72
C SER A 17 -6.43 -3.65 -28.17
N ASP A 18 -7.52 -3.10 -28.71
CA ASP A 18 -8.88 -3.35 -28.21
C ASP A 18 -9.22 -4.84 -28.12
N ALA A 19 -8.86 -5.62 -29.14
CA ALA A 19 -9.08 -7.07 -29.17
C ALA A 19 -8.32 -7.83 -28.06
N ARG A 20 -7.17 -7.32 -27.62
CA ARG A 20 -6.36 -7.91 -26.54
C ARG A 20 -6.77 -7.39 -25.15
N GLN A 21 -7.54 -6.31 -25.07
CA GLN A 21 -8.01 -5.76 -23.80
C GLN A 21 -9.26 -6.46 -23.27
N GLU A 22 -10.06 -7.15 -24.09
CA GLU A 22 -11.38 -7.66 -23.71
C GLU A 22 -11.36 -8.48 -22.39
N ALA A 23 -10.46 -9.46 -22.29
CA ALA A 23 -10.32 -10.26 -21.07
C ALA A 23 -9.90 -9.43 -19.85
N LEU A 24 -9.01 -8.45 -20.04
CA LEU A 24 -8.56 -7.54 -18.98
C LEU A 24 -9.70 -6.62 -18.52
N LEU A 25 -10.54 -6.15 -19.44
CA LEU A 25 -11.71 -5.33 -19.13
C LEU A 25 -12.76 -6.12 -18.35
N SER A 26 -13.00 -7.39 -18.72
CA SER A 26 -13.88 -8.27 -17.94
C SER A 26 -13.37 -8.44 -16.52
N LYS A 27 -12.08 -8.74 -16.35
CA LYS A 27 -11.43 -8.90 -15.03
C LYS A 27 -11.45 -7.60 -14.22
N ALA A 28 -11.22 -6.47 -14.88
CA ALA A 28 -11.33 -5.14 -14.26
C ALA A 28 -12.77 -4.85 -13.79
N GLY A 29 -13.79 -5.28 -14.53
CA GLY A 29 -15.19 -5.19 -14.11
C GLY A 29 -15.48 -6.01 -12.85
N ASP A 30 -14.91 -7.21 -12.75
CA ASP A 30 -15.01 -8.04 -11.54
C ASP A 30 -14.35 -7.35 -10.34
N LEU A 31 -13.18 -6.74 -10.56
CA LEU A 31 -12.47 -5.98 -9.55
C LEU A 31 -13.27 -4.77 -9.08
N VAL A 32 -13.88 -3.99 -9.99
CA VAL A 32 -14.74 -2.86 -9.61
C VAL A 32 -15.86 -3.33 -8.70
N ARG A 33 -16.59 -4.39 -9.07
CA ARG A 33 -17.72 -4.90 -8.26
C ARG A 33 -17.27 -5.34 -6.87
N ALA A 34 -16.19 -6.11 -6.78
CA ALA A 34 -15.69 -6.60 -5.51
C ALA A 34 -15.13 -5.48 -4.62
N ALA A 35 -14.35 -4.57 -5.20
CA ALA A 35 -13.70 -3.48 -4.48
C ALA A 35 -14.70 -2.43 -4.00
N THR A 36 -15.72 -2.07 -4.80
CA THR A 36 -16.77 -1.13 -4.38
C THR A 36 -17.58 -1.68 -3.20
N ALA A 37 -17.90 -2.98 -3.20
CA ALA A 37 -18.59 -3.60 -2.07
C ALA A 37 -17.77 -3.53 -0.77
N LEU A 38 -16.45 -3.71 -0.87
CA LEU A 38 -15.51 -3.59 0.25
C LEU A 38 -15.36 -2.13 0.71
N ALA A 39 -15.19 -1.19 -0.22
CA ALA A 39 -14.98 0.23 0.05
C ALA A 39 -16.15 0.88 0.81
N GLY A 40 -17.37 0.37 0.63
CA GLY A 40 -18.56 0.83 1.35
C GLY A 40 -18.66 0.36 2.82
N GLN A 41 -17.79 -0.54 3.26
CA GLN A 41 -17.79 -1.02 4.65
C GLN A 41 -17.21 0.03 5.59
N ARG A 42 -17.88 0.28 6.71
CA ARG A 42 -17.31 1.07 7.80
C ARG A 42 -16.34 0.21 8.58
N VAL A 43 -15.16 0.74 8.85
CA VAL A 43 -14.13 0.11 9.67
C VAL A 43 -13.56 1.11 10.68
N PRO A 44 -12.90 0.63 11.74
CA PRO A 44 -12.20 1.51 12.67
C PRO A 44 -11.04 2.25 11.97
N PRO A 45 -10.83 3.54 12.28
CA PRO A 45 -9.70 4.32 11.73
C PRO A 45 -8.33 3.66 11.94
N GLU A 46 -8.16 2.91 13.03
CA GLU A 46 -6.95 2.16 13.36
C GLU A 46 -6.59 1.12 12.30
N LEU A 47 -7.58 0.56 11.59
CA LEU A 47 -7.31 -0.40 10.53
C LEU A 47 -6.57 0.28 9.37
N HIS A 48 -6.96 1.49 9.00
CA HIS A 48 -6.24 2.25 7.97
C HIS A 48 -4.80 2.54 8.40
N VAL A 49 -4.55 2.88 9.67
CA VAL A 49 -3.19 3.11 10.19
C VAL A 49 -2.34 1.84 10.11
N LEU A 50 -2.91 0.70 10.49
CA LEU A 50 -2.25 -0.61 10.39
C LEU A 50 -1.92 -0.95 8.93
N LEU A 51 -2.90 -0.79 8.03
CA LEU A 51 -2.73 -1.12 6.60
C LEU A 51 -1.71 -0.21 5.91
N ARG A 52 -1.64 1.09 6.24
CA ARG A 52 -0.56 1.98 5.75
C ARG A 52 0.82 1.54 6.24
N SER A 53 0.91 1.10 7.50
CA SER A 53 2.17 0.56 8.04
C SER A 53 2.59 -0.72 7.29
N MET A 54 1.63 -1.58 6.96
CA MET A 54 1.84 -2.78 6.17
C MET A 54 2.23 -2.46 4.71
N ASN A 55 1.62 -1.45 4.09
CA ASN A 55 1.99 -0.96 2.75
C ASN A 55 3.44 -0.48 2.73
N SER A 56 3.84 0.34 3.71
CA SER A 56 5.22 0.80 3.90
C SER A 56 6.19 -0.37 4.11
N TYR A 57 5.81 -1.39 4.89
CA TYR A 57 6.63 -2.58 5.07
C TYR A 57 6.88 -3.31 3.74
N TYR A 58 5.82 -3.67 3.01
CA TYR A 58 5.94 -4.49 1.80
C TYR A 58 6.61 -3.75 0.64
N THR A 59 6.32 -2.45 0.47
CA THR A 59 6.97 -1.67 -0.59
C THR A 59 8.46 -1.50 -0.36
N ASN A 60 8.91 -1.36 0.90
CA ASN A 60 10.33 -1.28 1.23
C ASN A 60 11.01 -2.65 1.14
N ARG A 61 10.33 -3.72 1.55
CA ARG A 61 10.84 -5.09 1.43
C ARG A 61 11.10 -5.50 -0.01
N ILE A 62 10.26 -5.07 -0.96
CA ILE A 62 10.48 -5.32 -2.38
C ILE A 62 11.84 -4.73 -2.81
N GLU A 63 12.21 -3.55 -2.32
CA GLU A 63 13.50 -2.90 -2.60
C GLU A 63 14.68 -3.47 -1.78
N GLY A 64 14.52 -4.61 -1.11
CA GLY A 64 15.56 -5.24 -0.28
C GLY A 64 15.78 -4.55 1.08
N GLN A 65 14.92 -3.60 1.45
CA GLN A 65 15.00 -2.96 2.77
C GLN A 65 14.30 -3.83 3.82
N HIS A 66 15.06 -4.23 4.84
CA HIS A 66 14.59 -5.10 5.91
C HIS A 66 14.42 -4.31 7.20
N THR A 67 13.21 -3.82 7.45
CA THR A 67 12.72 -3.47 8.79
C THR A 67 11.75 -4.55 9.25
N ARG A 68 11.64 -4.76 10.56
CA ARG A 68 10.63 -5.63 11.17
C ARG A 68 9.39 -4.81 11.55
N PRO A 69 8.18 -5.40 11.55
CA PRO A 69 6.96 -4.68 11.90
C PRO A 69 7.00 -3.97 13.26
N HIS A 70 7.62 -4.56 14.29
CA HIS A 70 7.77 -3.89 15.58
C HIS A 70 8.72 -2.68 15.53
N GLU A 71 9.73 -2.71 14.67
CA GLU A 71 10.67 -1.58 14.47
C GLU A 71 9.96 -0.40 13.79
N ILE A 72 8.99 -0.67 12.91
CA ILE A 72 8.11 0.38 12.33
C ILE A 72 7.22 0.98 13.43
N GLU A 73 6.66 0.15 14.32
CA GLU A 73 5.83 0.64 15.42
C GLU A 73 6.62 1.50 16.43
N GLN A 74 7.87 1.13 16.73
CA GLN A 74 8.79 1.97 17.51
C GLN A 74 9.05 3.31 16.81
N ALA A 75 9.36 3.28 15.52
CA ALA A 75 9.63 4.48 14.73
C ALA A 75 8.43 5.45 14.67
N LEU A 76 7.21 4.92 14.59
CA LEU A 76 5.97 5.72 14.66
C LEU A 76 5.83 6.46 16.00
N ARG A 77 6.39 5.92 17.08
CA ARG A 77 6.47 6.56 18.41
C ARG A 77 7.70 7.46 18.58
N LYS A 78 8.43 7.71 17.49
CA LYS A 78 9.71 8.44 17.44
C LYS A 78 10.81 7.80 18.30
N ASP A 79 10.69 6.49 18.53
CA ASP A 79 11.71 5.66 19.19
C ASP A 79 12.55 4.99 18.10
N PHE A 80 13.64 5.66 17.70
CA PHE A 80 14.52 5.19 16.62
C PHE A 80 15.72 4.42 17.19
N SER A 81 16.20 3.43 16.43
CA SER A 81 17.39 2.65 16.79
C SER A 81 18.63 3.54 16.92
N ALA A 82 19.54 3.17 17.83
CA ALA A 82 20.87 3.75 17.89
C ALA A 82 21.76 3.31 16.70
N ASN A 83 21.43 2.20 16.04
CA ASN A 83 22.09 1.79 14.80
C ASN A 83 21.62 2.71 13.66
N GLN A 84 22.54 3.49 13.09
CA GLN A 84 22.23 4.51 12.09
C GLN A 84 21.59 3.94 10.82
N GLU A 85 22.01 2.75 10.38
CA GLU A 85 21.46 2.11 9.19
C GLU A 85 20.00 1.69 9.43
N LEU A 86 19.72 1.04 10.56
CA LEU A 86 18.35 0.69 10.93
C LEU A 86 17.49 1.94 11.15
N ALA A 87 18.03 2.98 11.78
CA ALA A 87 17.33 4.23 11.99
C ALA A 87 16.95 4.92 10.66
N ALA A 88 17.82 4.87 9.64
CA ALA A 88 17.51 5.38 8.31
C ALA A 88 16.36 4.59 7.66
N LYS A 89 16.36 3.24 7.77
CA LYS A 89 15.27 2.39 7.29
C LYS A 89 13.95 2.67 8.04
N GLN A 90 14.01 2.90 9.35
CA GLN A 90 12.87 3.31 10.16
C GLN A 90 12.31 4.66 9.73
N ARG A 91 13.16 5.66 9.49
CA ARG A 91 12.74 6.98 8.99
C ARG A 91 12.12 6.87 7.60
N LEU A 92 12.68 6.05 6.71
CA LEU A 92 12.07 5.76 5.41
C LEU A 92 10.70 5.11 5.53
N ALA A 93 10.52 4.16 6.45
CA ALA A 93 9.23 3.52 6.68
C ALA A 93 8.18 4.54 7.16
N VAL A 94 8.54 5.41 8.11
CA VAL A 94 7.66 6.48 8.61
C VAL A 94 7.36 7.50 7.50
N ALA A 95 8.37 7.93 6.73
CA ALA A 95 8.20 8.85 5.62
C ALA A 95 7.20 8.32 4.58
N HIS A 96 7.26 7.02 4.25
CA HIS A 96 6.27 6.40 3.36
C HIS A 96 4.85 6.45 3.94
N ILE A 97 4.67 6.10 5.23
CA ILE A 97 3.35 6.09 5.88
C ILE A 97 2.73 7.50 5.85
N GLU A 98 3.54 8.51 6.19
CA GLU A 98 3.08 9.90 6.19
C GLU A 98 2.85 10.44 4.77
N ALA A 99 3.68 10.06 3.80
CA ALA A 99 3.51 10.42 2.38
C ALA A 99 2.22 9.82 1.81
N GLU A 100 1.95 8.55 2.06
CA GLU A 100 0.71 7.87 1.64
C GLU A 100 -0.51 8.62 2.19
N ALA A 101 -0.55 8.92 3.49
CA ALA A 101 -1.66 9.66 4.09
C ALA A 101 -1.84 11.07 3.50
N ALA A 102 -0.76 11.81 3.28
CA ALA A 102 -0.81 13.16 2.72
C ALA A 102 -1.25 13.17 1.25
N LEU A 103 -0.80 12.19 0.47
CA LEU A 103 -1.13 12.06 -0.95
C LEU A 103 -2.55 11.55 -1.17
N GLU A 104 -3.05 10.65 -0.32
CA GLU A 104 -4.48 10.24 -0.32
C GLU A 104 -5.39 11.45 -0.10
N GLN A 105 -5.04 12.33 0.84
CA GLN A 105 -5.78 13.58 1.07
C GLN A 105 -5.70 14.55 -0.12
N ARG A 106 -4.52 14.66 -0.75
CA ARG A 106 -4.28 15.56 -1.89
C ARG A 106 -4.98 15.09 -3.17
N TYR A 107 -4.96 13.80 -3.44
CA TYR A 107 -5.48 13.18 -4.67
C TYR A 107 -6.68 12.28 -4.35
N SER A 108 -7.76 12.90 -3.89
CA SER A 108 -8.99 12.20 -3.57
C SER A 108 -10.08 12.46 -4.61
N GLY A 109 -10.90 11.43 -4.83
CA GLY A 109 -12.04 11.48 -5.72
C GLY A 109 -11.70 11.44 -7.22
N GLU A 110 -12.75 11.25 -8.00
CA GLU A 110 -12.65 10.90 -9.42
C GLU A 110 -11.99 11.98 -10.28
N ALA A 111 -12.06 13.25 -9.85
CA ALA A 111 -11.41 14.37 -10.53
C ALA A 111 -9.88 14.32 -10.43
N ALA A 112 -9.33 13.69 -9.37
CA ALA A 112 -7.89 13.59 -9.17
C ALA A 112 -7.22 12.54 -10.09
N VAL A 113 -7.98 11.58 -10.63
CA VAL A 113 -7.45 10.47 -11.44
C VAL A 113 -6.64 10.96 -12.65
N ALA A 114 -7.17 11.92 -13.41
CA ALA A 114 -6.45 12.48 -14.56
C ALA A 114 -5.18 13.24 -14.12
N THR A 115 -5.26 13.98 -13.01
CA THR A 115 -4.14 14.74 -12.44
C THR A 115 -3.01 13.83 -11.95
N LEU A 116 -3.34 12.64 -11.42
CA LEU A 116 -2.35 11.64 -10.99
C LEU A 116 -1.46 11.14 -12.14
N TYR A 117 -1.91 11.26 -13.40
CA TYR A 117 -1.10 10.96 -14.57
C TYR A 117 -0.25 12.14 -15.05
N SER A 118 -0.26 13.29 -14.37
CA SER A 118 0.63 14.40 -14.73
C SER A 118 2.08 14.14 -14.27
N PRO A 119 3.09 14.67 -14.98
CA PRO A 119 4.48 14.63 -14.50
C PRO A 119 4.63 15.26 -13.12
N GLN A 120 3.87 16.34 -12.83
CA GLN A 120 3.89 17.00 -11.52
C GLN A 120 3.44 16.06 -10.40
N ALA A 121 2.38 15.27 -10.60
CA ALA A 121 1.93 14.31 -9.59
C ALA A 121 3.00 13.23 -9.32
N VAL A 122 3.73 12.78 -10.34
CA VAL A 122 4.86 11.86 -10.17
C VAL A 122 5.99 12.51 -9.34
N GLN A 123 6.31 13.79 -9.58
CA GLN A 123 7.27 14.53 -8.75
C GLN A 123 6.77 14.70 -7.32
N ASP A 124 5.48 14.96 -7.13
CA ASP A 124 4.87 15.14 -5.81
C ASP A 124 4.97 13.85 -5.00
N VAL A 125 4.68 12.69 -5.60
CA VAL A 125 4.84 11.39 -4.94
C VAL A 125 6.28 11.20 -4.46
N HIS A 126 7.27 11.42 -5.33
CA HIS A 126 8.67 11.30 -4.94
C HIS A 126 9.08 12.36 -3.91
N ARG A 127 8.59 13.59 -4.02
CA ARG A 127 8.89 14.67 -3.08
C ARG A 127 8.35 14.36 -1.69
N GLU A 128 7.13 13.83 -1.59
CA GLU A 128 6.54 13.44 -0.31
C GLU A 128 7.29 12.27 0.33
N LEU A 129 7.79 11.31 -0.46
CA LEU A 129 8.58 10.19 0.05
C LEU A 129 9.93 10.62 0.61
N PHE A 130 10.70 11.40 -0.16
CA PHE A 130 12.10 11.71 0.17
C PHE A 130 12.29 13.05 0.88
N GLY A 131 11.39 14.02 0.67
CA GLY A 131 11.46 15.33 1.31
C GLY A 131 11.19 15.31 2.82
N ARG A 132 10.66 14.20 3.34
CA ARG A 132 10.47 13.92 4.78
C ARG A 132 11.72 13.36 5.46
N LEU A 133 12.70 12.92 4.67
CA LEU A 133 13.94 12.35 5.18
C LEU A 133 14.94 13.46 5.51
N PRO A 134 15.74 13.30 6.58
CA PRO A 134 16.84 14.22 6.84
C PRO A 134 17.88 14.10 5.72
N ALA A 135 18.61 15.20 5.43
CA ALA A 135 19.54 15.27 4.30
C ALA A 135 20.62 14.17 4.30
N GLN A 136 21.02 13.69 5.49
CA GLN A 136 21.95 12.57 5.64
C GLN A 136 21.44 11.24 5.05
N ASP A 137 20.13 11.08 4.91
CA ASP A 137 19.51 9.86 4.35
C ASP A 137 19.19 10.02 2.86
N TRP A 138 19.63 11.12 2.21
CA TRP A 138 19.47 11.34 0.77
C TRP A 138 20.58 10.69 -0.05
N GLU A 139 21.66 10.21 0.57
CA GLU A 139 22.73 9.53 -0.15
C GLU A 139 22.36 8.09 -0.53
N VAL A 140 22.59 7.75 -1.78
CA VAL A 140 22.35 6.44 -2.37
C VAL A 140 23.61 6.00 -3.10
N ASN A 141 24.00 4.73 -2.93
CA ASN A 141 25.05 4.03 -3.67
C ASN A 141 26.28 4.88 -4.06
N GLN A 142 27.24 5.03 -3.14
CA GLN A 142 28.56 5.61 -3.42
C GLN A 142 28.52 7.07 -3.95
N GLY A 143 27.80 7.95 -3.25
CA GLY A 143 27.90 9.41 -3.44
C GLY A 143 26.91 10.02 -4.44
N GLN A 144 25.84 9.32 -4.80
CA GLN A 144 24.73 9.92 -5.53
C GLN A 144 23.68 10.45 -4.55
N THR A 145 23.21 11.68 -4.74
CA THR A 145 22.22 12.29 -3.85
C THR A 145 20.85 12.25 -4.51
N VAL A 146 19.86 11.72 -3.81
CA VAL A 146 18.44 11.85 -4.18
C VAL A 146 17.99 13.26 -3.86
N VAL A 147 17.56 13.99 -4.89
CA VAL A 147 16.92 15.28 -4.70
C VAL A 147 15.41 15.11 -4.82
N PRO A 148 14.63 15.36 -3.73
CA PRO A 148 13.19 15.09 -3.73
C PRO A 148 12.44 15.78 -4.87
N GLY A 149 11.84 14.96 -5.76
CA GLY A 149 10.98 15.41 -6.85
C GLY A 149 11.74 15.88 -8.09
N GLN A 150 13.07 15.76 -8.14
CA GLN A 150 13.85 16.09 -9.34
C GLN A 150 14.06 14.87 -10.22
N TRP A 151 13.88 15.04 -11.53
CA TRP A 151 14.28 14.04 -12.50
C TRP A 151 15.78 13.80 -12.44
N ARG A 152 16.19 12.57 -12.74
CA ARG A 152 17.61 12.25 -12.88
C ARG A 152 18.25 13.06 -14.01
N ASP A 153 19.49 13.44 -13.79
CA ASP A 153 20.38 14.08 -14.76
C ASP A 153 21.44 13.11 -15.32
N LYS A 154 21.46 11.87 -14.82
CA LYS A 154 22.40 10.80 -15.20
C LYS A 154 21.66 9.62 -15.80
N GLU A 155 22.41 8.84 -16.58
CA GLU A 155 21.92 7.58 -17.13
C GLU A 155 21.92 6.47 -16.07
N VAL A 156 20.90 5.63 -16.14
CA VAL A 156 20.66 4.55 -15.17
C VAL A 156 20.26 3.28 -15.90
N SER A 157 20.54 2.15 -15.26
CA SER A 157 20.14 0.82 -15.73
C SER A 157 19.53 0.05 -14.56
N VAL A 158 18.55 -0.79 -14.85
CA VAL A 158 17.75 -1.53 -13.87
C VAL A 158 17.74 -2.99 -14.29
N GLY A 159 18.53 -3.82 -13.60
CA GLY A 159 18.75 -5.20 -14.05
C GLY A 159 19.35 -5.21 -15.46
N GLN A 160 18.61 -5.75 -16.43
CA GLN A 160 19.02 -5.79 -17.84
C GLN A 160 18.44 -4.63 -18.67
N HIS A 161 17.54 -3.83 -18.11
CA HIS A 161 16.89 -2.71 -18.79
C HIS A 161 17.78 -1.46 -18.74
N ILE A 162 17.96 -0.82 -19.89
CA ILE A 162 18.61 0.48 -20.00
C ILE A 162 17.51 1.53 -20.11
N ALA A 163 17.38 2.39 -19.10
CA ALA A 163 16.37 3.44 -19.10
C ALA A 163 16.61 4.44 -20.25
N PRO A 164 15.59 5.23 -20.66
CA PRO A 164 15.77 6.31 -21.61
C PRO A 164 16.90 7.28 -21.26
N ALA A 165 17.36 8.05 -22.22
CA ALA A 165 18.31 9.13 -21.96
C ALA A 165 17.71 10.13 -20.94
N ALA A 166 18.49 10.52 -19.94
CA ALA A 166 18.04 11.41 -18.86
C ALA A 166 17.40 12.70 -19.40
N ALA A 167 18.02 13.28 -20.43
CA ALA A 167 17.54 14.49 -21.10
C ALA A 167 16.13 14.35 -21.73
N HIS A 168 15.69 13.13 -22.05
CA HIS A 168 14.41 12.87 -22.70
C HIS A 168 13.33 12.37 -21.74
N VAL A 169 13.64 12.14 -20.45
CA VAL A 169 12.66 11.73 -19.43
C VAL A 169 11.40 12.61 -19.42
N PRO A 170 11.48 13.95 -19.52
CA PRO A 170 10.29 14.80 -19.60
C PRO A 170 9.38 14.48 -20.79
N GLU A 171 9.95 14.15 -21.96
CA GLU A 171 9.18 13.83 -23.17
C GLU A 171 8.44 12.50 -23.04
N PHE A 172 9.11 11.49 -22.49
CA PHE A 172 8.48 10.20 -22.22
C PHE A 172 7.34 10.34 -21.19
N LEU A 173 7.55 11.11 -20.11
CA LEU A 173 6.51 11.39 -19.12
C LEU A 173 5.35 12.21 -19.70
N ALA A 174 5.61 13.14 -20.61
CA ALA A 174 4.54 13.88 -21.31
C ALA A 174 3.69 12.95 -22.16
N ARG A 175 4.31 12.00 -22.89
CA ARG A 175 3.59 10.99 -23.68
C ARG A 175 2.82 9.99 -22.80
N TRP A 176 3.41 9.58 -21.68
CA TRP A 176 2.74 8.77 -20.65
C TRP A 176 1.50 9.48 -20.11
N ALA A 177 1.64 10.75 -19.71
CA ALA A 177 0.57 11.58 -19.19
C ALA A 177 -0.56 11.77 -20.19
N GLN A 178 -0.22 12.12 -21.45
CA GLN A 178 -1.17 12.28 -22.54
C GLN A 178 -2.01 11.02 -22.73
N ARG A 179 -1.38 9.84 -22.72
CA ARG A 179 -2.08 8.58 -22.97
C ARG A 179 -2.96 8.18 -21.80
N TYR A 180 -2.42 8.11 -20.58
CA TYR A 180 -3.15 7.56 -19.44
C TYR A 180 -4.13 8.56 -18.80
N GLY A 181 -3.80 9.84 -18.80
CA GLY A 181 -4.69 10.90 -18.31
C GLY A 181 -5.94 11.13 -19.16
N SER A 182 -6.00 10.57 -20.38
CA SER A 182 -7.15 10.66 -21.29
C SER A 182 -7.97 9.36 -21.38
N VAL A 183 -7.59 8.30 -20.66
CA VAL A 183 -8.34 7.03 -20.69
C VAL A 183 -9.70 7.23 -20.03
N ARG A 184 -10.74 6.68 -20.66
CA ARG A 184 -12.09 6.69 -20.10
C ARG A 184 -12.12 6.02 -18.73
N ARG A 185 -13.02 6.50 -17.87
CA ARG A 185 -13.20 5.95 -16.52
C ARG A 185 -13.85 4.56 -16.57
N GLY A 186 -13.95 3.91 -15.41
CA GLY A 186 -14.44 2.53 -15.28
C GLY A 186 -13.33 1.49 -15.47
N GLU A 187 -13.66 0.35 -16.06
CA GLU A 187 -12.77 -0.80 -16.24
C GLU A 187 -11.49 -0.45 -16.99
N ALA A 188 -11.59 0.43 -17.99
CA ALA A 188 -10.45 0.88 -18.78
C ALA A 188 -9.41 1.63 -17.93
N ALA A 189 -9.82 2.32 -16.87
CA ALA A 189 -8.91 3.03 -15.97
C ALA A 189 -8.03 2.07 -15.16
N LEU A 190 -8.53 0.87 -14.83
CA LEU A 190 -7.76 -0.17 -14.13
C LEU A 190 -6.74 -0.84 -15.04
N VAL A 191 -7.11 -1.12 -16.29
CA VAL A 191 -6.16 -1.62 -17.31
C VAL A 191 -5.08 -0.57 -17.56
N ALA A 192 -5.46 0.70 -17.68
CA ALA A 192 -4.54 1.83 -17.80
C ALA A 192 -3.61 1.97 -16.61
N MET A 193 -4.13 1.88 -15.38
CA MET A 193 -3.32 1.92 -14.16
C MET A 193 -2.26 0.81 -14.17
N ALA A 194 -2.63 -0.42 -14.53
CA ALA A 194 -1.70 -1.54 -14.57
C ALA A 194 -0.60 -1.31 -15.62
N CYS A 195 -0.96 -0.88 -16.83
CA CYS A 195 0.02 -0.57 -17.88
C CYS A 195 0.90 0.63 -17.52
N ALA A 196 0.32 1.67 -16.92
CA ALA A 196 1.03 2.88 -16.50
C ALA A 196 2.07 2.60 -15.42
N HIS A 197 1.80 1.66 -14.51
CA HIS A 197 2.77 1.17 -13.53
C HIS A 197 4.04 0.69 -14.23
N HIS A 198 3.90 -0.24 -15.19
CA HIS A 198 5.05 -0.76 -15.94
C HIS A 198 5.77 0.36 -16.70
N ARG A 199 5.04 1.15 -17.49
CA ARG A 199 5.65 2.18 -18.34
C ARG A 199 6.35 3.27 -17.51
N LEU A 200 5.86 3.60 -16.32
CA LEU A 200 6.57 4.49 -15.40
C LEU A 200 7.89 3.89 -14.90
N GLY A 201 7.90 2.59 -14.59
CA GLY A 201 9.14 1.87 -14.24
C GLY A 201 10.14 1.78 -15.36
N TRP A 202 9.66 1.59 -16.60
CA TRP A 202 10.48 1.57 -17.80
C TRP A 202 11.14 2.93 -18.08
N ILE A 203 10.43 4.05 -17.83
CA ILE A 203 10.99 5.40 -17.93
C ILE A 203 12.08 5.64 -16.87
N HIS A 204 11.86 5.11 -15.66
CA HIS A 204 12.75 5.23 -14.51
C HIS A 204 13.21 6.68 -14.25
N PRO A 205 12.28 7.61 -13.93
CA PRO A 205 12.54 9.05 -14.00
C PRO A 205 13.45 9.61 -12.89
N PHE A 206 13.67 8.89 -11.79
CA PHE A 206 14.44 9.37 -10.63
C PHE A 206 15.77 8.63 -10.46
N MET A 207 16.70 9.21 -9.69
CA MET A 207 17.95 8.55 -9.32
C MET A 207 17.75 7.33 -8.40
N ASP A 208 16.76 7.39 -7.52
CA ASP A 208 16.33 6.27 -6.67
C ASP A 208 14.83 6.41 -6.38
N GLY A 209 14.21 5.37 -5.82
CA GLY A 209 12.83 5.40 -5.35
C GLY A 209 11.78 5.11 -6.40
N ASN A 210 12.18 4.84 -7.66
CA ASN A 210 11.25 4.58 -8.76
C ASN A 210 10.23 3.48 -8.44
N GLY A 211 10.68 2.34 -7.87
CA GLY A 211 9.76 1.25 -7.48
C GLY A 211 8.74 1.67 -6.41
N ARG A 212 9.18 2.43 -5.40
CA ARG A 212 8.31 2.99 -4.34
C ARG A 212 7.30 3.99 -4.93
N VAL A 213 7.74 4.85 -5.85
CA VAL A 213 6.88 5.81 -6.55
C VAL A 213 5.84 5.10 -7.40
N MET A 214 6.20 4.08 -8.19
CA MET A 214 5.26 3.34 -9.03
C MET A 214 4.16 2.65 -8.21
N ARG A 215 4.55 2.00 -7.11
CA ARG A 215 3.60 1.30 -6.22
C ARG A 215 2.69 2.27 -5.49
N LEU A 216 3.23 3.38 -4.99
CA LEU A 216 2.40 4.41 -4.34
C LEU A 216 1.49 5.12 -5.35
N HIS A 217 1.96 5.42 -6.56
CA HIS A 217 1.12 5.94 -7.66
C HIS A 217 -0.05 5.02 -7.97
N THR A 218 0.21 3.72 -8.07
CA THR A 218 -0.83 2.69 -8.30
C THR A 218 -1.87 2.70 -7.18
N HIS A 219 -1.42 2.75 -5.93
CA HIS A 219 -2.31 2.86 -4.76
C HIS A 219 -3.15 4.14 -4.81
N LEU A 220 -2.55 5.29 -5.16
CA LEU A 220 -3.27 6.56 -5.25
C LEU A 220 -4.32 6.58 -6.35
N VAL A 221 -4.07 5.94 -7.50
CA VAL A 221 -5.09 5.81 -8.55
C VAL A 221 -6.27 4.97 -8.06
N LEU A 222 -6.02 3.83 -7.38
CA LEU A 222 -7.07 3.01 -6.78
C LEU A 222 -7.84 3.75 -5.68
N HIS A 223 -7.16 4.58 -4.90
CA HIS A 223 -7.77 5.46 -3.89
C HIS A 223 -8.67 6.52 -4.54
N ALA A 224 -8.17 7.25 -5.54
CA ALA A 224 -8.91 8.30 -6.24
C ALA A 224 -10.13 7.76 -7.00
N LEU A 225 -10.06 6.51 -7.49
CA LEU A 225 -11.20 5.79 -8.08
C LEU A 225 -12.24 5.33 -7.03
N GLY A 226 -11.97 5.49 -5.73
CA GLY A 226 -12.85 5.04 -4.64
C GLY A 226 -12.88 3.53 -4.45
N LEU A 227 -11.89 2.80 -5.00
CA LEU A 227 -11.86 1.34 -4.97
C LEU A 227 -11.09 0.80 -3.77
N SER A 228 -10.01 1.48 -3.35
CA SER A 228 -9.24 1.07 -2.17
C SER A 228 -9.90 1.49 -0.86
N ASN A 229 -10.28 2.78 -0.75
CA ASN A 229 -10.70 3.44 0.48
C ASN A 229 -9.77 3.17 1.69
N GLY A 230 -8.48 2.88 1.44
CA GLY A 230 -7.51 2.53 2.47
C GLY A 230 -7.71 1.16 3.12
N LEU A 231 -8.54 0.28 2.53
CA LEU A 231 -8.84 -1.06 3.04
C LEU A 231 -7.98 -2.15 2.39
N TRP A 232 -7.43 -1.90 1.22
CA TRP A 232 -6.56 -2.84 0.52
C TRP A 232 -5.64 -2.11 -0.45
N SER A 233 -4.53 -2.75 -0.80
CA SER A 233 -3.61 -2.31 -1.85
C SER A 233 -2.96 -3.55 -2.49
N PRO A 234 -2.40 -3.46 -3.70
CA PRO A 234 -1.71 -4.59 -4.32
C PRO A 234 -0.31 -4.84 -3.73
N LEU A 235 0.22 -3.96 -2.86
CA LEU A 235 1.62 -3.98 -2.42
C LEU A 235 1.99 -5.28 -1.69
N ARG A 236 1.10 -5.77 -0.82
CA ARG A 236 1.27 -7.06 -0.14
C ARG A 236 1.32 -8.22 -1.13
N GLY A 237 0.43 -8.23 -2.11
CA GLY A 237 0.40 -9.27 -3.14
C GLY A 237 1.65 -9.25 -4.02
N PHE A 238 2.11 -8.07 -4.42
CA PHE A 238 3.38 -7.89 -5.14
C PHE A 238 4.56 -8.43 -4.33
N ALA A 239 4.66 -8.11 -3.03
CA ALA A 239 5.75 -8.58 -2.19
C ALA A 239 5.72 -10.10 -1.97
N ARG A 240 4.53 -10.70 -1.83
CA ARG A 240 4.38 -12.15 -1.67
C ARG A 240 4.67 -12.94 -2.95
N SER A 241 4.61 -12.28 -4.11
CA SER A 241 4.91 -12.84 -5.43
C SER A 241 6.07 -12.11 -6.11
N GLN A 242 7.04 -11.63 -5.31
CA GLN A 242 8.13 -10.74 -5.75
C GLN A 242 8.91 -11.27 -6.96
N GLU A 243 9.20 -12.57 -7.00
CA GLU A 243 9.87 -13.21 -8.14
C GLU A 243 9.05 -13.06 -9.42
N ARG A 244 7.74 -13.35 -9.35
CA ARG A 244 6.80 -13.20 -10.48
C ARG A 244 6.61 -11.74 -10.87
N TYR A 245 6.54 -10.83 -9.89
CA TYR A 245 6.48 -9.39 -10.12
C TYR A 245 7.66 -8.90 -10.97
N TYR A 246 8.90 -9.22 -10.56
CA TYR A 246 10.08 -8.82 -11.32
C TYR A 246 10.22 -9.52 -12.66
N LEU A 247 9.87 -10.81 -12.73
CA LEU A 247 9.86 -11.56 -13.99
C LEU A 247 8.95 -10.86 -15.01
N LEU A 248 7.71 -10.54 -14.64
CA LEU A 248 6.76 -9.93 -15.57
C LEU A 248 7.11 -8.48 -15.93
N LEU A 249 7.75 -7.73 -15.03
CA LEU A 249 8.33 -6.42 -15.37
C LEU A 249 9.40 -6.58 -16.46
N ALA A 250 10.37 -7.47 -16.24
CA ALA A 250 11.46 -7.72 -17.19
C ALA A 250 10.94 -8.25 -18.54
N GLU A 251 9.98 -9.17 -18.52
CA GLU A 251 9.36 -9.68 -19.74
C GLU A 251 8.65 -8.57 -20.55
N SER A 252 8.06 -7.59 -19.84
CA SER A 252 7.36 -6.46 -20.44
C SER A 252 8.29 -5.36 -20.98
N ASP A 253 9.59 -5.45 -20.69
CA ASP A 253 10.64 -4.61 -21.26
C ASP A 253 11.14 -5.16 -22.61
N HIS A 254 10.81 -6.42 -22.94
CA HIS A 254 11.24 -7.03 -24.19
C HIS A 254 10.61 -6.38 -25.42
N THR A 255 11.41 -6.35 -26.48
CA THR A 255 10.95 -5.89 -27.79
C THR A 255 9.88 -6.81 -28.36
N ARG A 256 9.07 -6.25 -29.25
CA ARG A 256 8.04 -6.96 -30.00
C ARG A 256 8.52 -8.28 -30.62
N ARG A 257 7.78 -9.36 -30.39
CA ARG A 257 8.01 -10.73 -30.87
C ARG A 257 7.25 -11.01 -32.17
N GLY A 258 7.78 -10.48 -33.28
CA GLY A 258 7.20 -10.67 -34.61
C GLY A 258 5.87 -9.92 -34.83
N ASP A 259 5.20 -10.20 -35.95
CA ASP A 259 4.06 -9.39 -36.41
C ASP A 259 2.75 -9.61 -35.65
N LEU A 260 2.64 -10.71 -34.88
CA LEU A 260 1.45 -11.05 -34.08
C LEU A 260 1.49 -10.47 -32.65
N ASP A 261 2.57 -9.76 -32.30
CA ASP A 261 2.79 -9.18 -30.98
C ASP A 261 2.50 -7.65 -30.96
N GLY A 262 1.44 -7.28 -31.65
CA GLY A 262 0.92 -5.92 -31.67
C GLY A 262 1.78 -4.92 -32.45
N ARG A 263 1.59 -3.64 -32.12
CA ARG A 263 2.30 -2.50 -32.73
C ARG A 263 3.12 -1.76 -31.68
N GLY A 264 4.18 -1.11 -32.12
CA GLY A 264 5.16 -0.45 -31.24
C GLY A 264 6.45 -1.26 -31.13
N ASN A 265 7.33 -0.79 -30.26
CA ASN A 265 8.67 -1.37 -30.10
C ASN A 265 8.72 -2.45 -29.01
N LEU A 266 7.86 -2.36 -27.98
CA LEU A 266 7.75 -3.31 -26.88
C LEU A 266 6.66 -4.36 -27.15
N SER A 267 6.78 -5.51 -26.48
CA SER A 267 5.82 -6.61 -26.61
C SER A 267 4.44 -6.22 -26.05
N GLU A 268 3.40 -6.37 -26.89
CA GLU A 268 2.01 -6.22 -26.46
C GLU A 268 1.57 -7.40 -25.60
N GLN A 269 1.96 -8.63 -25.98
CA GLN A 269 1.62 -9.85 -25.24
C GLN A 269 2.18 -9.83 -23.82
N ALA A 270 3.42 -9.36 -23.65
CA ALA A 270 4.01 -9.20 -22.32
C ALA A 270 3.28 -8.14 -21.50
N LEU A 271 2.90 -7.00 -22.11
CA LEU A 271 2.10 -5.97 -21.45
C LEU A 271 0.74 -6.49 -20.99
N VAL A 272 0.08 -7.32 -21.80
CA VAL A 272 -1.18 -7.99 -21.44
C VAL A 272 -0.96 -8.92 -20.26
N ALA A 273 0.08 -9.77 -20.29
CA ALA A 273 0.39 -10.68 -19.19
C ALA A 273 0.71 -9.93 -17.88
N TRP A 274 1.40 -8.80 -17.96
CA TRP A 274 1.64 -7.91 -16.84
C TRP A 274 0.33 -7.33 -16.27
N ALA A 275 -0.52 -6.74 -17.13
CA ALA A 275 -1.78 -6.17 -16.71
C ALA A 275 -2.71 -7.22 -16.08
N ASP A 276 -2.74 -8.43 -16.66
CA ASP A 276 -3.48 -9.58 -16.15
C ASP A 276 -3.06 -9.95 -14.73
N TYR A 277 -1.74 -10.07 -14.51
CA TYR A 277 -1.16 -10.35 -13.19
C TYR A 277 -1.48 -9.25 -12.17
N VAL A 278 -1.39 -7.98 -12.54
CA VAL A 278 -1.72 -6.88 -11.62
C VAL A 278 -3.19 -6.94 -11.20
N LEU A 279 -4.10 -7.19 -12.15
CA LEU A 279 -5.53 -7.34 -11.86
C LEU A 279 -5.82 -8.57 -10.99
N ASP A 280 -5.13 -9.70 -11.21
CA ASP A 280 -5.23 -10.87 -10.34
C ASP A 280 -4.79 -10.57 -8.91
N ILE A 281 -3.67 -9.87 -8.74
CA ILE A 281 -3.19 -9.45 -7.42
C ILE A 281 -4.23 -8.55 -6.74
N CYS A 282 -4.79 -7.58 -7.46
CA CYS A 282 -5.84 -6.72 -6.91
C CYS A 282 -7.07 -7.53 -6.47
N LEU A 283 -7.55 -8.46 -7.30
CA LEU A 283 -8.67 -9.34 -6.96
C LEU A 283 -8.39 -10.20 -5.73
N ASP A 284 -7.20 -10.81 -5.66
CA ASP A 284 -6.77 -11.61 -4.50
C ASP A 284 -6.74 -10.77 -3.21
N GLN A 285 -6.17 -9.56 -3.25
CA GLN A 285 -6.12 -8.70 -2.06
C GLN A 285 -7.50 -8.19 -1.63
N VAL A 286 -8.40 -7.88 -2.58
CA VAL A 286 -9.80 -7.53 -2.27
C VAL A 286 -10.53 -8.71 -1.62
N ALA A 287 -10.45 -9.90 -2.22
CA ALA A 287 -11.10 -11.09 -1.71
C ALA A 287 -10.59 -11.47 -0.32
N PHE A 288 -9.28 -11.34 -0.09
CA PHE A 288 -8.67 -11.54 1.23
C PHE A 288 -9.25 -10.57 2.26
N MET A 289 -9.35 -9.27 1.93
CA MET A 289 -9.88 -8.28 2.87
C MET A 289 -11.39 -8.42 3.12
N GLN A 290 -12.16 -8.85 2.12
CA GLN A 290 -13.58 -9.19 2.33
C GLN A 290 -13.74 -10.31 3.37
N GLN A 291 -12.89 -11.35 3.34
CA GLN A 291 -12.91 -12.41 4.35
C GLN A 291 -12.46 -11.91 5.73
N MET A 292 -11.50 -10.98 5.78
CA MET A 292 -10.99 -10.38 7.02
C MET A 292 -11.97 -9.40 7.68
N LEU A 293 -12.92 -8.86 6.92
CA LEU A 293 -13.93 -7.92 7.42
C LEU A 293 -15.32 -8.53 7.55
N ASP A 294 -15.43 -9.86 7.34
CA ASP A 294 -16.67 -10.60 7.60
C ASP A 294 -17.12 -10.44 9.07
N PHE A 295 -18.40 -10.08 9.24
CA PHE A 295 -19.02 -9.70 10.49
C PHE A 295 -19.03 -10.83 11.53
N ASP A 296 -19.48 -12.03 11.13
CA ASP A 296 -19.61 -13.14 12.07
C ASP A 296 -18.22 -13.64 12.48
N ALA A 297 -17.30 -13.67 11.51
CA ALA A 297 -15.95 -14.10 11.74
C ALA A 297 -15.16 -13.12 12.64
N ILE A 298 -15.35 -11.79 12.52
CA ILE A 298 -14.60 -10.84 13.37
C ILE A 298 -14.98 -10.96 14.84
N LYS A 299 -16.25 -11.21 15.15
CA LYS A 299 -16.69 -11.42 16.54
C LYS A 299 -15.99 -12.62 17.16
N GLN A 300 -15.94 -13.74 16.45
CA GLN A 300 -15.25 -14.96 16.90
C GLN A 300 -13.73 -14.73 17.05
N ARG A 301 -13.13 -13.93 16.16
CA ARG A 301 -11.71 -13.54 16.24
C ARG A 301 -11.41 -12.67 17.47
N ILE A 302 -12.27 -11.69 17.78
CA ILE A 302 -12.16 -10.88 19.01
C ILE A 302 -12.33 -11.78 20.24
N GLU A 303 -13.31 -12.68 20.23
CA GLU A 303 -13.56 -13.63 21.32
C GLU A 303 -12.31 -14.49 21.60
N GLY A 304 -11.72 -15.09 20.57
CA GLY A 304 -10.49 -15.87 20.69
C GLY A 304 -9.33 -15.06 21.28
N ALA A 305 -9.16 -13.80 20.86
CA ALA A 305 -8.14 -12.92 21.42
C ALA A 305 -8.37 -12.65 22.93
N LEU A 306 -9.61 -12.37 23.33
CA LEU A 306 -9.96 -12.10 24.73
C LEU A 306 -9.80 -13.35 25.61
N VAL A 307 -10.18 -14.52 25.11
CA VAL A 307 -9.98 -15.79 25.82
C VAL A 307 -8.49 -16.06 26.03
N TYR A 308 -7.67 -15.90 24.99
CA TYR A 308 -6.23 -16.07 25.09
C TYR A 308 -5.61 -15.11 26.11
N GLU A 309 -6.01 -13.83 26.06
CA GLU A 309 -5.54 -12.81 27.01
C GLU A 309 -5.95 -13.11 28.46
N GLY A 310 -7.18 -13.55 28.69
CA GLY A 310 -7.68 -13.86 30.03
C GLY A 310 -7.13 -15.16 30.62
N THR A 311 -6.89 -16.18 29.79
CA THR A 311 -6.54 -17.53 30.27
C THR A 311 -5.05 -17.84 30.19
N VAL A 312 -4.40 -17.49 29.07
CA VAL A 312 -2.98 -17.79 28.83
C VAL A 312 -2.12 -16.67 29.40
N ASN A 313 -2.37 -15.43 28.98
CA ASN A 313 -1.58 -14.27 29.43
C ASN A 313 -1.99 -13.79 30.83
N LYS A 314 -3.22 -14.12 31.28
CA LYS A 314 -3.81 -13.66 32.54
C LYS A 314 -3.68 -12.14 32.71
N SER A 315 -3.91 -11.40 31.62
CA SER A 315 -3.59 -9.97 31.53
C SER A 315 -4.60 -9.05 32.22
N GLY A 316 -5.67 -9.62 32.80
CA GLY A 316 -6.80 -8.89 33.38
C GLY A 316 -7.86 -8.49 32.36
N VAL A 317 -7.63 -8.73 31.07
CA VAL A 317 -8.64 -8.63 30.01
C VAL A 317 -9.72 -9.68 30.24
N ARG A 318 -10.97 -9.31 29.93
CA ARG A 318 -12.18 -10.07 30.27
C ARG A 318 -13.04 -10.34 29.04
N ILE A 319 -13.66 -11.52 28.98
CA ILE A 319 -14.51 -11.94 27.86
C ILE A 319 -15.78 -11.09 27.76
N GLU A 320 -16.23 -10.53 28.89
CA GLU A 320 -17.35 -9.61 29.00
C GLU A 320 -17.15 -8.31 28.17
N SER A 321 -15.90 -8.00 27.80
CA SER A 321 -15.58 -6.88 26.89
C SER A 321 -15.90 -7.17 25.41
N LEU A 322 -16.23 -8.40 25.05
CA LEU A 322 -16.47 -8.83 23.66
C LEU A 322 -17.51 -7.95 22.95
N ARG A 323 -18.66 -7.71 23.59
CA ARG A 323 -19.76 -6.94 22.97
C ARG A 323 -19.35 -5.49 22.70
N ALA A 324 -18.64 -4.87 23.65
CA ALA A 324 -18.18 -3.49 23.52
C ALA A 324 -17.09 -3.33 22.45
N LEU A 325 -16.12 -4.25 22.39
CA LEU A 325 -15.10 -4.25 21.34
C LEU A 325 -15.66 -4.54 19.96
N HIS A 326 -16.61 -5.49 19.87
CA HIS A 326 -17.31 -5.77 18.61
C HIS A 326 -18.12 -4.56 18.14
N TYR A 327 -18.80 -3.86 19.06
CA TYR A 327 -19.47 -2.60 18.72
C TYR A 327 -18.49 -1.55 18.16
N LEU A 328 -17.39 -1.29 18.86
CA LEU A 328 -16.37 -0.34 18.41
C LEU A 328 -15.79 -0.72 17.03
N PHE A 329 -15.64 -2.03 16.77
CA PHE A 329 -15.19 -2.52 15.47
C PHE A 329 -16.17 -2.14 14.36
N LEU A 330 -17.46 -2.38 14.57
CA LEU A 330 -18.50 -2.20 13.55
C LEU A 330 -18.89 -0.74 13.34
N SER A 331 -18.95 0.04 14.42
CA SER A 331 -19.31 1.45 14.34
C SER A 331 -18.14 2.29 13.82
N GLY A 332 -16.90 1.89 14.15
CA GLY A 332 -15.70 2.70 13.92
C GLY A 332 -15.68 3.98 14.79
N GLU A 333 -16.53 4.06 15.81
CA GLU A 333 -16.70 5.24 16.66
C GLU A 333 -15.85 5.17 17.93
N GLU A 334 -15.83 6.28 18.68
CA GLU A 334 -15.27 6.33 20.03
C GLU A 334 -16.39 6.38 21.08
N LEU A 335 -16.20 5.67 22.19
CA LEU A 335 -17.13 5.62 23.31
C LEU A 335 -16.62 6.39 24.52
N GLY A 336 -17.54 7.00 25.26
CA GLY A 336 -17.23 7.47 26.61
C GLY A 336 -16.84 6.29 27.51
N ARG A 337 -15.87 6.46 28.41
CA ARG A 337 -15.42 5.35 29.29
C ARG A 337 -16.56 4.78 30.14
N GLY A 338 -17.48 5.62 30.61
CA GLY A 338 -18.66 5.19 31.38
C GLY A 338 -19.64 4.34 30.55
N GLU A 339 -19.87 4.74 29.30
CA GLU A 339 -20.68 3.99 28.34
C GLU A 339 -20.01 2.66 27.97
N PHE A 340 -18.71 2.67 27.68
CA PHE A 340 -17.98 1.43 27.45
C PHE A 340 -18.12 0.47 28.65
N LYS A 341 -17.91 0.97 29.88
CA LYS A 341 -18.05 0.17 31.11
C LYS A 341 -19.46 -0.39 31.30
N SER A 342 -20.51 0.35 30.98
CA SER A 342 -21.89 -0.14 31.15
C SER A 342 -22.19 -1.30 30.20
N MET A 343 -21.59 -1.33 29.01
CA MET A 343 -21.73 -2.43 28.04
C MET A 343 -21.12 -3.76 28.52
N LEU A 344 -20.18 -3.73 29.46
CA LEU A 344 -19.53 -4.94 29.99
C LEU A 344 -20.48 -5.74 30.91
N GLY A 345 -21.51 -5.11 31.49
CA GLY A 345 -22.40 -5.76 32.45
C GLY A 345 -21.71 -6.16 33.76
N LEU A 346 -20.60 -5.50 34.12
CA LEU A 346 -19.81 -5.74 35.31
C LEU A 346 -20.06 -4.67 36.38
N SER A 347 -19.70 -4.96 37.64
CA SER A 347 -19.68 -3.94 38.70
C SER A 347 -18.62 -2.86 38.40
N ASP A 348 -18.83 -1.63 38.87
CA ASP A 348 -18.03 -0.46 38.46
C ASP A 348 -16.51 -0.65 38.66
N ARG A 349 -16.12 -1.27 39.79
CA ARG A 349 -14.71 -1.60 40.07
C ARG A 349 -14.14 -2.57 39.02
N ILE A 350 -14.83 -3.67 38.77
CA ILE A 350 -14.36 -4.71 37.84
C ILE A 350 -14.36 -4.17 36.40
N ALA A 351 -15.36 -3.37 36.02
CA ALA A 351 -15.43 -2.73 34.72
C ALA A 351 -14.27 -1.74 34.51
N THR A 352 -13.89 -1.00 35.55
CA THR A 352 -12.75 -0.08 35.52
C THR A 352 -11.43 -0.84 35.36
N ASP A 353 -11.24 -1.94 36.08
CA ASP A 353 -10.07 -2.80 35.97
C ASP A 353 -9.96 -3.41 34.56
N ALA A 354 -11.07 -3.93 34.02
CA ALA A 354 -11.12 -4.52 32.68
C ALA A 354 -10.80 -3.50 31.58
N LEU A 355 -11.35 -2.29 31.67
CA LEU A 355 -11.04 -1.19 30.75
C LEU A 355 -9.54 -0.84 30.83
N GLY A 356 -8.99 -0.72 32.03
CA GLY A 356 -7.56 -0.47 32.24
C GLY A 356 -6.68 -1.54 31.61
N ALA A 357 -7.05 -2.82 31.75
CA ALA A 357 -6.35 -3.93 31.13
C ALA A 357 -6.40 -3.86 29.59
N LEU A 358 -7.57 -3.56 29.00
CA LEU A 358 -7.70 -3.41 27.55
C LEU A 358 -6.85 -2.26 26.99
N VAL A 359 -6.81 -1.12 27.68
CA VAL A 359 -5.93 0.00 27.30
C VAL A 359 -4.47 -0.38 27.41
N LYS A 360 -4.07 -1.01 28.53
CA LYS A 360 -2.69 -1.47 28.75
C LYS A 360 -2.24 -2.49 27.71
N ARG A 361 -3.13 -3.37 27.29
CA ARG A 361 -2.89 -4.39 26.24
C ARG A 361 -3.11 -3.84 24.82
N GLY A 362 -3.56 -2.59 24.67
CA GLY A 362 -3.70 -1.92 23.39
C GLY A 362 -4.93 -2.35 22.56
N PHE A 363 -5.86 -3.11 23.12
CA PHE A 363 -7.17 -3.39 22.52
C PHE A 363 -8.09 -2.17 22.53
N LEU A 364 -7.79 -1.19 23.39
CA LEU A 364 -8.37 0.14 23.37
C LEU A 364 -7.28 1.19 23.27
N ARG A 365 -7.57 2.28 22.56
CA ARG A 365 -6.75 3.51 22.52
C ARG A 365 -7.55 4.70 23.06
N SER A 366 -6.83 5.68 23.57
CA SER A 366 -7.38 6.94 24.08
C SER A 366 -6.31 8.02 23.93
N ASP A 367 -6.70 9.21 23.48
CA ASP A 367 -5.75 10.33 23.29
C ASP A 367 -5.36 11.01 24.61
N SER A 368 -6.11 10.75 25.68
CA SER A 368 -5.77 11.22 27.03
C SER A 368 -6.17 10.20 28.10
N PRO A 369 -5.66 10.31 29.34
CA PRO A 369 -6.02 9.38 30.43
C PRO A 369 -7.53 9.31 30.72
N GLN A 370 -8.25 10.42 30.53
CA GLN A 370 -9.70 10.55 30.79
C GLN A 370 -10.54 10.61 29.50
N GLY A 371 -9.90 10.50 28.33
CA GLY A 371 -10.54 10.62 27.03
C GLY A 371 -11.49 9.46 26.69
N LYS A 372 -12.20 9.63 25.58
CA LYS A 372 -12.97 8.56 24.95
C LYS A 372 -12.05 7.41 24.55
N VAL A 373 -12.62 6.21 24.50
CA VAL A 373 -11.92 5.01 24.06
C VAL A 373 -12.41 4.58 22.69
N ARG A 374 -11.47 4.15 21.86
CA ARG A 374 -11.74 3.54 20.55
C ARG A 374 -11.01 2.23 20.42
N LEU A 375 -11.37 1.45 19.41
CA LEU A 375 -10.74 0.16 19.17
C LEU A 375 -9.23 0.37 18.96
N GLY A 376 -8.41 -0.46 19.60
CA GLY A 376 -7.00 -0.58 19.28
C GLY A 376 -6.72 -1.91 18.59
N LEU A 377 -5.75 -1.92 17.67
CA LEU A 377 -5.30 -3.10 16.94
C LEU A 377 -3.83 -3.40 17.30
N PRO A 378 -3.55 -4.02 18.47
CA PRO A 378 -2.19 -4.25 18.89
C PRO A 378 -1.57 -5.40 18.08
N GLN A 379 -0.29 -5.26 17.68
CA GLN A 379 0.37 -6.22 16.78
C GLN A 379 0.30 -7.67 17.27
N HIS A 380 0.46 -7.90 18.58
CA HIS A 380 0.41 -9.24 19.16
C HIS A 380 -0.94 -9.94 19.03
N ALA A 381 -2.03 -9.19 18.86
CA ALA A 381 -3.37 -9.72 18.67
C ALA A 381 -3.73 -9.95 17.19
N LEU A 382 -2.90 -9.52 16.23
CA LEU A 382 -3.22 -9.65 14.79
C LEU A 382 -3.42 -11.10 14.36
N ARG A 383 -2.68 -12.04 14.93
CA ARG A 383 -2.86 -13.49 14.69
C ARG A 383 -4.29 -13.97 14.96
N PHE A 384 -5.01 -13.28 15.85
CA PHE A 384 -6.41 -13.54 16.15
C PHE A 384 -7.31 -12.65 15.32
N LEU A 385 -7.09 -11.33 15.36
CA LEU A 385 -8.00 -10.33 14.77
C LEU A 385 -8.02 -10.37 13.23
N PHE A 386 -6.86 -10.56 12.62
CA PHE A 386 -6.63 -10.51 11.18
C PHE A 386 -5.57 -11.55 10.76
N PRO A 387 -5.86 -12.85 10.91
CA PRO A 387 -4.88 -13.90 10.67
C PRO A 387 -4.34 -13.84 9.24
N LYS A 388 -3.02 -13.97 9.10
CA LYS A 388 -2.28 -13.92 7.82
C LYS A 388 -2.30 -12.56 7.13
N LEU A 389 -2.89 -11.51 7.72
CA LEU A 389 -2.83 -10.16 7.15
C LEU A 389 -1.38 -9.69 7.09
N TRP A 390 -0.68 -9.79 8.23
CA TRP A 390 0.73 -9.41 8.35
C TRP A 390 1.52 -10.49 9.12
N PRO A 391 1.84 -11.62 8.46
CA PRO A 391 2.50 -12.77 9.11
C PRO A 391 3.81 -12.41 9.82
N GLU A 392 4.55 -11.43 9.31
CA GLU A 392 5.80 -10.98 9.90
C GLU A 392 5.58 -10.25 11.23
N ALA A 393 4.45 -9.55 11.40
CA ALA A 393 4.09 -8.95 12.67
C ALA A 393 3.61 -10.01 13.67
N GLU A 394 2.97 -11.07 13.18
CA GLU A 394 2.57 -12.21 14.01
C GLU A 394 3.79 -12.97 14.55
N ALA A 395 4.81 -13.16 13.71
CA ALA A 395 6.07 -13.82 14.07
C ALA A 395 6.87 -13.00 15.11
N ASP A 396 6.97 -11.68 14.93
CA ASP A 396 7.60 -10.77 15.90
C ASP A 396 6.95 -10.85 17.29
N ALA A 397 5.64 -11.08 17.36
CA ALA A 397 4.91 -11.16 18.62
C ALA A 397 5.07 -12.51 19.36
N VAL A 398 5.75 -13.50 18.76
CA VAL A 398 6.08 -14.79 19.39
C VAL A 398 7.55 -14.85 19.80
N ALA A 399 8.41 -14.07 19.14
CA ALA A 399 9.82 -13.89 19.48
C ALA A 399 10.00 -13.02 20.72
#